data_AF-L8HG28-F1
#
_entry.id   AF-L8HG28-F1
#
_cell.length_a   1.000
_cell.length_b   1.000
_cell.length_c   1.000
_cell.angle_alpha   90.00
_cell.angle_beta   90.00
_cell.angle_gamma   90.00
#
_symmetry.space_group_name_H-M   'P 1'
#
loop_
_entity.id
_entity.type
_entity.pdbx_description
1 polymer ?
#
loop_
_entity_poly.entity_id
_entity_poly.type
_entity_poly.pdbx_seq_one_letter_code
_entity_poly.pdbx_strand_id
1 'polypeptide(L)'
;MATGWFQKTIAVRAKARGCHLVTDDVVRAIGAENLRPFKIGLAHLFILHTSASLSINENYDSDVRRDMEDALNRIAPEEGVNYRHSMEGKDDMPAHVKASLLGAGLTIPITDGRFHLGTWQGIWLCEHRDHPWNEAGQLNERQSTRCRYIGAEHRYLLPHRIPCVCCVCCVCCVCVAGCVHASERIRI
;
A
#
# COMPACT_ATOMS: atom_id res chain seq x y z
N MET A 1 -1.17 -30.68 -13.59
CA MET A 1 -1.61 -29.66 -12.61
C MET A 1 -1.29 -28.30 -13.22
N ALA A 2 -2.29 -27.46 -13.48
CA ALA A 2 -2.02 -26.11 -13.97
C ALA A 2 -1.73 -25.20 -12.77
N THR A 3 -0.49 -24.75 -12.66
CA THR A 3 -0.10 -23.61 -11.85
C THR A 3 -0.41 -22.35 -12.64
N GLY A 4 -1.22 -21.45 -12.09
CA GLY A 4 -1.55 -20.16 -12.71
C GLY A 4 -0.82 -19.02 -12.01
N TRP A 5 -0.50 -17.99 -12.78
CA TRP A 5 -0.16 -16.67 -12.25
C TRP A 5 -1.28 -15.71 -12.63
N PHE A 6 -1.81 -14.99 -11.65
CA PHE A 6 -2.69 -13.87 -11.88
C PHE A 6 -1.97 -12.61 -11.40
N GLN A 7 -2.13 -11.50 -12.13
CA GLN A 7 -1.64 -10.20 -11.73
C GLN A 7 -2.67 -9.14 -12.10
N LYS A 8 -2.99 -8.26 -11.15
CA LYS A 8 -3.89 -7.13 -11.37
C LYS A 8 -3.41 -5.93 -10.55
N THR A 9 -3.48 -4.76 -11.15
CA THR A 9 -3.36 -3.48 -10.43
C THR A 9 -4.75 -3.09 -9.95
N ILE A 10 -4.87 -2.83 -8.65
CA ILE A 10 -6.14 -2.45 -8.04
C ILE A 10 -6.03 -1.06 -7.42
N ALA A 11 -7.16 -0.37 -7.38
CA ALA A 11 -7.31 0.94 -6.78
C ALA A 11 -8.12 0.78 -5.49
N VAL A 12 -7.58 1.25 -4.36
CA VAL A 12 -8.36 1.47 -3.14
C VAL A 12 -8.57 2.96 -2.91
N ARG A 13 -9.71 3.31 -2.32
CA ARG A 13 -10.08 4.71 -2.05
C ARG A 13 -9.01 5.36 -1.18
N ALA A 14 -8.59 6.56 -1.56
CA ALA A 14 -7.72 7.39 -0.73
C ALA A 14 -8.29 7.53 0.69
N LYS A 15 -7.41 7.46 1.68
CA LYS A 15 -7.75 7.59 3.10
C LYS A 15 -7.04 8.81 3.64
N ALA A 16 -7.61 9.44 4.67
CA ALA A 16 -6.85 10.42 5.45
C ALA A 16 -5.71 9.72 6.19
N ARG A 17 -4.78 10.47 6.78
CA ARG A 17 -3.75 9.91 7.65
C ARG A 17 -4.31 8.90 8.65
N GLY A 18 -3.60 7.80 8.83
CA GLY A 18 -3.86 6.80 9.85
C GLY A 18 -3.76 5.37 9.31
N CYS A 19 -4.05 4.43 10.21
CA CYS A 19 -4.15 3.00 9.89
C CYS A 19 -5.61 2.63 9.55
N HIS A 20 -5.84 2.05 8.37
CA HIS A 20 -7.18 1.75 7.86
C HIS A 20 -7.33 0.27 7.54
N LEU A 21 -8.37 -0.38 8.08
CA LEU A 21 -8.75 -1.72 7.67
C LEU A 21 -9.32 -1.66 6.23
N VAL A 22 -8.66 -2.34 5.29
CA VAL A 22 -9.00 -2.32 3.85
C VAL A 22 -9.19 -3.71 3.25
N THR A 23 -9.29 -4.78 4.07
CA THR A 23 -9.48 -6.15 3.59
C THR A 23 -10.59 -6.27 2.55
N ASP A 24 -11.78 -5.73 2.85
CA ASP A 24 -12.93 -5.80 1.94
C ASP A 24 -12.77 -4.91 0.71
N ASP A 25 -12.10 -3.76 0.85
CA ASP A 25 -11.77 -2.87 -0.27
C ASP A 25 -10.85 -3.59 -1.26
N VAL A 26 -9.83 -4.30 -0.75
CA VAL A 26 -8.88 -5.10 -1.52
C VAL A 26 -9.59 -6.26 -2.21
N VAL A 27 -10.34 -7.09 -1.47
CA VAL A 27 -11.05 -8.26 -2.03
C VAL A 27 -12.03 -7.82 -3.12
N ARG A 28 -12.79 -6.74 -2.89
CA ARG A 28 -13.72 -6.19 -3.88
C ARG A 28 -13.01 -5.70 -5.14
N ALA A 29 -11.87 -5.02 -4.99
CA ALA A 29 -11.11 -4.50 -6.13
C ALA A 29 -10.40 -5.62 -6.93
N ILE A 30 -9.95 -6.68 -6.24
CA ILE A 30 -9.42 -7.88 -6.91
C ILE A 30 -10.54 -8.57 -7.70
N GLY A 31 -11.73 -8.73 -7.11
CA GLY A 31 -12.83 -9.49 -7.68
C GLY A 31 -12.73 -10.96 -7.28
N ALA A 32 -13.81 -11.52 -6.71
CA ALA A 32 -13.81 -12.88 -6.18
C ALA A 32 -13.52 -13.94 -7.27
N GLU A 33 -13.91 -13.67 -8.51
CA GLU A 33 -13.64 -14.50 -9.69
C GLU A 33 -12.15 -14.69 -9.98
N ASN A 34 -11.30 -13.75 -9.55
CA ASN A 34 -9.85 -13.83 -9.75
C ASN A 34 -9.14 -14.59 -8.62
N LEU A 35 -9.79 -14.78 -7.47
CA LEU A 35 -9.25 -15.59 -6.37
C LEU A 35 -9.79 -17.02 -6.39
N ARG A 36 -11.06 -17.22 -6.72
CA ARG A 36 -11.77 -18.52 -6.76
C ARG A 36 -11.01 -19.67 -7.45
N PRO A 37 -10.28 -19.47 -8.56
CA PRO A 37 -9.54 -20.55 -9.22
C PRO A 37 -8.40 -21.14 -8.39
N PHE A 38 -7.90 -20.40 -7.39
CA PHE A 38 -6.73 -20.79 -6.61
C PHE A 38 -7.12 -21.55 -5.34
N LYS A 39 -6.97 -22.86 -5.35
CA LYS A 39 -7.26 -23.72 -4.19
C LYS A 39 -6.21 -23.61 -3.09
N ILE A 40 -4.93 -23.56 -3.47
CA ILE A 40 -3.80 -23.31 -2.59
C ILE A 40 -2.89 -22.33 -3.31
N GLY A 41 -2.48 -21.25 -2.65
CA GLY A 41 -1.54 -20.32 -3.25
C GLY A 41 -1.01 -19.26 -2.29
N LEU A 42 -0.30 -18.29 -2.86
CA LEU A 42 0.15 -17.07 -2.19
C LEU A 42 -0.36 -15.88 -2.97
N ALA A 43 -0.92 -14.88 -2.32
CA ALA A 43 -1.12 -13.54 -2.86
C ALA A 43 -0.05 -12.62 -2.30
N HIS A 44 0.80 -12.11 -3.17
CA HIS A 44 1.59 -10.93 -2.85
C HIS A 44 0.73 -9.68 -3.05
N LEU A 45 0.79 -8.67 -2.20
CA LEU A 45 0.18 -7.35 -2.38
C LEU A 45 1.28 -6.31 -2.24
N PHE A 46 1.47 -5.41 -3.19
CA PHE A 46 2.53 -4.40 -3.15
C PHE A 46 1.97 -3.00 -3.39
N ILE A 47 2.19 -2.06 -2.50
CA ILE A 47 1.75 -0.68 -2.68
C ILE A 47 2.77 0.09 -3.54
N LEU A 48 2.29 0.82 -4.54
CA LEU A 48 3.11 1.69 -5.38
C LEU A 48 3.27 3.09 -4.79
N HIS A 49 3.59 3.16 -3.49
CA HIS A 49 3.76 4.40 -2.75
C HIS A 49 4.96 4.29 -1.82
N THR A 50 5.66 5.41 -1.61
CA THR A 50 6.86 5.50 -0.76
C THR A 50 6.59 6.17 0.57
N SER A 51 5.41 6.77 0.73
CA SER A 51 4.92 7.46 1.92
C SER A 51 3.65 6.81 2.51
N ALA A 52 3.27 5.65 2.00
CA ALA A 52 2.21 4.80 2.55
C ALA A 52 2.70 3.34 2.60
N SER A 53 2.06 2.52 3.41
CA SER A 53 2.49 1.13 3.65
C SER A 53 1.32 0.17 3.85
N LEU A 54 1.62 -1.12 3.77
CA LEU A 54 0.68 -2.18 4.06
C LEU A 54 1.10 -2.91 5.34
N SER A 55 0.11 -3.35 6.13
CA SER A 55 0.35 -4.17 7.32
C SER A 55 -0.76 -5.21 7.48
N ILE A 56 -0.51 -6.24 8.30
CA ILE A 56 -1.54 -7.17 8.77
C ILE A 56 -1.61 -7.06 10.27
N ASN A 57 -2.76 -6.64 10.79
CA ASN A 57 -2.97 -6.48 12.22
C ASN A 57 -4.47 -6.62 12.54
N GLU A 58 -4.88 -6.26 13.75
CA GLU A 58 -6.22 -6.51 14.28
C GLU A 58 -7.35 -5.95 13.39
N ASN A 59 -8.40 -6.73 13.15
CA ASN A 59 -9.54 -6.33 12.31
C ASN A 59 -10.80 -5.95 13.11
N TYR A 60 -10.75 -6.02 14.45
CA TYR A 60 -11.91 -5.87 15.31
C TYR A 60 -11.93 -4.51 16.01
N ASP A 61 -10.99 -4.25 16.92
CA ASP A 61 -10.97 -3.01 17.68
C ASP A 61 -10.43 -1.83 16.84
N SER A 62 -11.21 -0.73 16.80
CA SER A 62 -10.78 0.50 16.14
C SER A 62 -9.69 1.25 16.90
N ASP A 63 -9.58 1.06 18.21
CA ASP A 63 -8.59 1.76 19.03
C ASP A 63 -7.17 1.27 18.73
N VAL A 64 -6.99 -0.01 18.38
CA VAL A 64 -5.68 -0.54 17.93
C VAL A 64 -5.14 0.22 16.72
N ARG A 65 -6.02 0.64 15.80
CA ARG A 65 -5.61 1.46 14.63
C ARG A 65 -5.20 2.87 15.02
N ARG A 66 -5.84 3.46 16.03
CA ARG A 66 -5.51 4.79 16.56
C ARG A 66 -4.20 4.76 17.35
N ASP A 67 -4.05 3.77 18.23
CA ASP A 67 -2.86 3.57 19.03
C ASP A 67 -1.63 3.27 18.15
N MET A 68 -1.82 2.53 17.07
CA MET A 68 -0.76 2.29 16.08
C MET A 68 -0.34 3.58 15.37
N GLU A 69 -1.28 4.43 14.97
CA GLU A 69 -0.95 5.74 14.39
C GLU A 69 -0.20 6.63 15.39
N ASP A 70 -0.67 6.68 16.64
CA ASP A 70 -0.01 7.40 17.73
C ASP A 70 1.42 6.87 17.99
N ALA A 71 1.60 5.55 17.97
CA ALA A 71 2.91 4.93 18.13
C ALA A 71 3.85 5.28 16.96
N LEU A 72 3.37 5.22 15.72
CA LEU A 72 4.12 5.62 14.53
C LEU A 72 4.53 7.10 14.59
N ASN A 73 3.64 7.98 15.06
CA ASN A 73 3.92 9.40 15.27
C ASN A 73 4.97 9.66 16.36
N ARG A 74 5.10 8.78 17.36
CA ARG A 74 6.18 8.86 18.36
C ARG A 74 7.51 8.32 17.81
N ILE A 75 7.47 7.30 16.96
CA ILE A 75 8.67 6.68 16.35
C ILE A 75 9.29 7.61 15.30
N ALA A 76 8.45 8.22 14.45
CA ALA A 76 8.86 9.14 13.41
C ALA A 76 8.03 10.43 13.52
N PRO A 77 8.38 11.32 14.47
CA PRO A 77 7.66 12.55 14.72
C PRO A 77 7.94 13.60 13.64
N GLU A 78 6.96 14.44 13.34
CA GLU A 78 7.17 15.58 12.43
C GLU A 78 7.98 16.71 13.04
N GLU A 79 7.82 16.90 14.35
CA GLU A 79 8.41 18.00 15.10
C GLU A 79 9.54 17.48 15.98
N GLY A 80 10.53 18.34 16.25
CA GLY A 80 11.67 18.00 17.12
C GLY A 80 12.75 17.14 16.47
N VAL A 81 12.59 16.74 15.20
CA VAL A 81 13.61 16.06 14.40
C VAL A 81 13.95 16.87 13.15
N ASN A 82 15.23 17.14 12.93
CA ASN A 82 15.70 17.90 11.77
C ASN A 82 15.87 16.98 10.54
N TYR A 83 14.76 16.57 9.96
CA TYR A 83 14.78 15.87 8.66
C TYR A 83 15.27 16.81 7.56
N ARG A 84 16.17 16.31 6.70
CA ARG A 84 16.69 17.06 5.55
C ARG A 84 15.73 17.09 4.36
N HIS A 85 14.86 16.08 4.26
CA HIS A 85 13.87 15.96 3.21
C HIS A 85 12.55 16.54 3.72
N SER A 86 12.03 17.54 3.01
CA SER A 86 10.80 18.25 3.39
C SER A 86 10.17 18.94 2.17
N MET A 87 10.37 18.38 0.98
CA MET A 87 9.97 19.04 -0.26
C MET A 87 8.44 19.10 -0.39
N GLU A 88 7.75 18.13 0.22
CA GLU A 88 6.31 17.99 0.13
C GLU A 88 5.57 18.32 1.45
N GLY A 89 6.25 18.88 2.44
CA GLY A 89 5.67 19.24 3.74
C GLY A 89 6.46 18.74 4.94
N LYS A 90 5.92 18.97 6.14
CA LYS A 90 6.50 18.51 7.41
C LYS A 90 6.33 17.00 7.63
N ASP A 91 5.25 16.44 7.08
CA ASP A 91 4.90 15.03 7.16
C ASP A 91 5.62 14.15 6.11
N ASP A 92 6.37 14.77 5.20
CA ASP A 92 7.04 14.13 4.05
C ASP A 92 8.06 13.05 4.46
N MET A 93 9.18 13.45 5.08
CA MET A 93 10.18 12.49 5.54
C MET A 93 9.68 11.54 6.65
N PRO A 94 8.91 12.00 7.66
CA PRO A 94 8.28 11.08 8.61
C PRO A 94 7.48 9.97 7.94
N ALA A 95 6.70 10.29 6.89
CA ALA A 95 5.94 9.30 6.14
C ALA A 95 6.84 8.27 5.45
N HIS A 96 7.96 8.70 4.86
CA HIS A 96 8.96 7.78 4.30
C HIS A 96 9.60 6.85 5.35
N VAL A 97 9.88 7.37 6.55
CA VAL A 97 10.41 6.55 7.66
C VAL A 97 9.37 5.50 8.06
N LYS A 98 8.13 5.91 8.33
CA LYS A 98 7.05 4.99 8.73
C LYS A 98 6.77 3.94 7.65
N ALA A 99 6.74 4.35 6.38
CA ALA A 99 6.54 3.43 5.26
C ALA A 99 7.68 2.41 5.13
N SER A 100 8.92 2.82 5.37
CA SER A 100 10.09 1.93 5.33
C SER A 100 10.11 0.94 6.50
N LEU A 101 9.60 1.33 7.67
CA LEU A 101 9.50 0.47 8.85
C LEU A 101 8.43 -0.60 8.71
N LEU A 102 7.25 -0.26 8.16
CA LEU A 102 6.15 -1.20 7.96
C LEU A 102 6.32 -2.04 6.69
N GLY A 103 6.85 -1.44 5.63
CA GLY A 103 7.08 -2.07 4.34
C GLY A 103 5.98 -1.82 3.31
N ALA A 104 6.35 -1.97 2.05
CA ALA A 104 5.46 -1.74 0.91
C ALA A 104 4.65 -2.98 0.51
N GLY A 105 4.95 -4.16 1.04
CA GLY A 105 4.40 -5.41 0.54
C GLY A 105 3.93 -6.38 1.63
N LEU A 106 2.91 -7.16 1.30
CA LEU A 106 2.40 -8.28 2.10
C LEU A 106 2.43 -9.56 1.26
N THR A 107 2.66 -10.70 1.90
CA THR A 107 2.47 -12.00 1.27
C THR A 107 1.49 -12.79 2.13
N ILE A 108 0.35 -13.15 1.55
CA ILE A 108 -0.81 -13.71 2.24
C ILE A 108 -1.14 -15.07 1.62
N PRO A 109 -1.27 -16.15 2.40
CA PRO A 109 -1.68 -17.43 1.85
C PRO A 109 -3.11 -17.38 1.29
N ILE A 110 -3.38 -18.17 0.26
CA ILE A 110 -4.70 -18.39 -0.29
C ILE A 110 -5.12 -19.83 -0.02
N THR A 111 -6.35 -20.01 0.44
CA THR A 111 -7.00 -21.31 0.59
C THR A 111 -8.43 -21.22 0.08
N ASP A 112 -8.82 -22.16 -0.79
CA ASP A 112 -10.14 -22.23 -1.40
C ASP A 112 -10.62 -20.90 -2.02
N GLY A 113 -9.70 -20.21 -2.68
CA GLY A 113 -9.95 -18.97 -3.40
C GLY A 113 -10.24 -17.78 -2.50
N ARG A 114 -9.73 -17.79 -1.27
CA ARG A 114 -9.84 -16.70 -0.30
C ARG A 114 -8.51 -16.46 0.38
N PHE A 115 -8.28 -15.24 0.87
CA PHE A 115 -7.16 -14.97 1.76
C PHE A 115 -7.31 -15.78 3.05
N HIS A 116 -6.25 -16.48 3.41
CA HIS A 116 -6.16 -17.26 4.63
C HIS A 116 -5.55 -16.38 5.72
N LEU A 117 -6.39 -15.52 6.29
CA LEU A 117 -6.06 -14.68 7.44
C LEU A 117 -6.60 -15.33 8.72
N GLY A 118 -5.89 -15.19 9.83
CA GLY A 118 -6.40 -15.55 11.15
C GLY A 118 -7.65 -14.74 11.53
N THR A 119 -8.40 -15.20 12.52
CA THR A 119 -9.68 -14.58 12.95
C THR A 119 -9.58 -13.07 13.15
N TRP A 120 -8.51 -12.62 13.79
CA TRP A 120 -8.28 -11.21 14.11
C TRP A 120 -7.43 -10.49 13.08
N GLN A 121 -6.92 -11.16 12.04
CA GLN A 121 -6.06 -10.53 11.05
C GLN A 121 -6.88 -9.82 9.98
N GLY A 122 -6.47 -8.60 9.64
CA GLY A 122 -6.99 -7.81 8.54
C GLY A 122 -5.87 -7.10 7.80
N ILE A 123 -6.09 -6.82 6.52
CA ILE A 123 -5.16 -6.06 5.70
C ILE A 123 -5.38 -4.58 6.01
N TRP A 124 -4.31 -3.91 6.42
CA TRP A 124 -4.30 -2.50 6.71
C TRP A 124 -3.59 -1.71 5.61
N LEU A 125 -4.15 -0.55 5.26
CA LEU A 125 -3.48 0.52 4.54
C LEU A 125 -3.12 1.59 5.56
N CYS A 126 -1.84 1.85 5.74
CA CYS A 126 -1.36 2.93 6.60
C CYS A 126 -0.97 4.11 5.72
N GLU A 127 -1.80 5.15 5.74
CA GLU A 127 -1.54 6.44 5.09
C GLU A 127 -0.79 7.32 6.09
N HIS A 128 0.41 7.77 5.75
CA HIS A 128 1.25 8.52 6.68
C HIS A 128 1.24 10.03 6.44
N ARG A 129 0.59 10.46 5.35
CA ARG A 129 0.44 11.88 4.96
C ARG A 129 -0.94 12.41 5.32
N ASP A 130 -1.01 13.69 5.71
CA ASP A 130 -2.28 14.36 6.03
C ASP A 130 -3.13 14.59 4.78
N HIS A 131 -2.45 14.85 3.66
CA HIS A 131 -3.05 14.99 2.34
C HIS A 131 -2.54 13.87 1.44
N PRO A 132 -3.30 12.77 1.28
CA PRO A 132 -3.04 11.85 0.18
C PRO A 132 -3.14 12.66 -1.11
N TRP A 133 -2.10 12.63 -1.95
CA TRP A 133 -2.13 13.33 -3.23
C TRP A 133 -3.39 12.93 -4.00
N ASN A 134 -4.17 13.92 -4.42
CA ASN A 134 -5.31 13.76 -5.31
C ASN A 134 -5.14 14.72 -6.49
N GLU A 135 -5.66 14.36 -7.67
CA GLU A 135 -5.49 15.17 -8.89
C GLU A 135 -6.03 16.62 -8.75
N ALA A 136 -6.78 16.91 -7.68
CA ALA A 136 -7.46 18.20 -7.45
C ALA A 136 -6.88 19.04 -6.30
N GLY A 137 -5.78 18.62 -5.66
CA GLY A 137 -5.35 19.17 -4.37
C GLY A 137 -3.99 19.85 -4.41
N GLN A 138 -4.00 21.16 -4.65
CA GLN A 138 -2.97 22.13 -4.24
C GLN A 138 -1.56 22.00 -4.86
N LEU A 139 -1.48 22.25 -6.17
CA LEU A 139 -0.40 23.14 -6.62
C LEU A 139 -0.87 24.57 -6.32
N ASN A 140 -0.31 25.22 -5.30
CA ASN A 140 -0.39 26.68 -5.28
C ASN A 140 0.27 27.19 -6.57
N GLU A 141 -0.28 28.22 -7.20
CA GLU A 141 0.25 28.77 -8.46
C GLU A 141 1.71 29.26 -8.34
N ARG A 142 2.25 29.36 -7.11
CA ARG A 142 3.65 29.69 -6.81
C ARG A 142 4.60 28.48 -6.81
N GLN A 143 4.11 27.25 -6.70
CA GLN A 143 4.87 25.99 -6.76
C GLN A 143 4.66 25.26 -8.10
N SER A 144 3.59 25.57 -8.83
CA SER A 144 3.31 25.03 -10.17
C SER A 144 4.40 25.36 -11.21
N THR A 145 5.11 26.49 -11.10
CA THR A 145 6.17 26.89 -12.04
C THR A 145 7.59 26.74 -11.49
N ARG A 146 7.76 26.11 -10.32
CA ARG A 146 9.07 25.78 -9.75
C ARG A 146 9.07 24.40 -9.10
N CYS A 147 8.69 23.38 -9.87
CA CYS A 147 9.46 22.13 -9.81
C CYS A 147 10.86 22.45 -10.38
N ARG A 148 11.67 23.10 -9.56
CA ARG A 148 13.07 23.39 -9.81
C ARG A 148 13.81 22.07 -9.57
N TYR A 149 13.73 21.17 -10.56
CA TYR A 149 14.88 20.37 -10.96
C TYR A 149 16.01 21.37 -11.26
N ILE A 150 16.73 21.86 -10.23
CA ILE A 150 17.96 22.60 -10.47
C ILE A 150 19.07 21.57 -10.58
N GLY A 151 19.51 21.38 -11.82
CA GLY A 151 20.93 21.29 -12.13
C GLY A 151 21.58 19.93 -11.95
N ALA A 152 21.23 18.98 -12.80
CA ALA A 152 22.22 18.04 -13.33
C ALA A 152 21.80 17.67 -14.76
N GLU A 153 22.69 17.90 -15.70
CA GLU A 153 22.54 17.65 -17.14
C GLU A 153 22.47 16.16 -17.49
N HIS A 154 21.51 15.42 -16.93
CA HIS A 154 21.22 14.06 -17.37
C HIS A 154 19.80 13.97 -17.90
N ARG A 155 19.72 14.13 -19.22
CA ARG A 155 18.53 13.96 -20.03
C ARG A 155 18.15 12.47 -20.07
N TYR A 156 17.54 11.94 -19.01
CA TYR A 156 16.82 10.68 -19.10
C TYR A 156 15.46 10.94 -19.75
N LEU A 157 15.45 10.86 -21.08
CA LEU A 157 14.23 10.62 -21.84
C LEU A 157 13.73 9.23 -21.46
N LEU A 158 12.80 9.14 -20.51
CA LEU A 158 11.97 7.95 -20.37
C LEU A 158 10.93 8.01 -21.50
N PRO A 159 10.98 7.12 -22.50
CA PRO A 159 9.87 6.97 -23.42
C PRO A 159 8.74 6.30 -22.63
N HIS A 160 7.51 6.72 -22.89
CA HIS A 160 6.27 6.32 -22.20
C HIS A 160 5.91 7.22 -21.01
N ARG A 161 4.79 7.94 -21.18
CA ARG A 161 4.07 8.65 -20.13
C ARG A 161 3.70 7.64 -19.04
N ILE A 162 4.51 7.55 -17.99
CA ILE A 162 4.07 6.96 -16.73
C ILE A 162 3.21 8.05 -16.07
N PRO A 163 1.87 7.89 -15.97
CA PRO A 163 1.07 8.84 -15.21
C PRO A 163 1.63 8.88 -13.78
N CYS A 164 1.84 10.09 -13.24
CA CYS A 164 2.29 10.27 -11.86
C CYS A 164 1.37 9.46 -10.94
N VAL A 165 1.93 8.42 -10.30
CA VAL A 165 1.19 7.39 -9.55
C VAL A 165 0.64 7.93 -8.21
N CYS A 166 0.62 9.24 -8.02
CA CYS A 166 0.29 9.87 -6.75
C CYS A 166 -1.21 9.87 -6.41
N CYS A 167 -2.12 9.54 -7.33
CA CYS A 167 -3.55 9.89 -7.16
C CYS A 167 -4.50 8.75 -6.81
N VAL A 168 -3.99 7.54 -6.60
CA VAL A 168 -4.74 6.38 -6.13
C VAL A 168 -3.77 5.55 -5.33
N CYS A 169 -4.15 5.02 -4.16
CA CYS A 169 -3.40 3.91 -3.55
C CYS A 169 -3.49 2.70 -4.50
N CYS A 170 -2.64 2.69 -5.52
CA CYS A 170 -2.45 1.61 -6.44
C CYS A 170 -1.73 0.52 -5.66
N VAL A 171 -2.49 -0.42 -5.11
CA VAL A 171 -1.91 -1.69 -4.68
C VAL A 171 -1.70 -2.46 -5.98
N CYS A 172 -0.46 -2.48 -6.43
CA CYS A 172 -0.06 -3.22 -7.61
C CYS A 172 0.39 -4.62 -7.23
N CYS A 173 0.17 -5.52 -8.18
CA CYS A 173 0.64 -6.88 -8.16
C CYS A 173 0.02 -7.74 -7.06
N VAL A 174 -1.23 -8.16 -7.29
CA VAL A 174 -1.71 -9.40 -6.67
C VAL A 174 -1.02 -10.58 -7.35
N CYS A 175 0.22 -10.85 -6.91
CA CYS A 175 1.04 -12.04 -7.07
C CYS A 175 0.40 -13.42 -6.87
N VAL A 176 -0.68 -13.86 -7.56
CA VAL A 176 -1.26 -15.16 -7.17
C VAL A 176 -0.54 -16.33 -7.82
N ALA A 177 0.29 -17.04 -7.07
CA ALA A 177 0.85 -18.33 -7.47
C ALA A 177 0.12 -19.45 -6.73
N GLY A 178 -0.49 -20.41 -7.44
CA GLY A 178 -1.21 -21.49 -6.79
C GLY A 178 -1.55 -22.69 -7.66
N CYS A 179 -1.85 -23.81 -7.02
CA CYS A 179 -2.31 -25.04 -7.69
C CYS A 179 -3.85 -25.04 -7.75
N VAL A 180 -4.40 -25.31 -8.93
CA VAL A 180 -5.86 -25.38 -9.16
C VAL A 180 -6.48 -26.68 -8.61
N HIS A 181 -5.66 -27.67 -8.23
CA HIS A 181 -6.11 -28.95 -7.66
C HIS A 181 -5.41 -29.20 -6.31
N ALA A 182 -6.16 -29.20 -5.22
CA ALA A 182 -5.64 -29.50 -3.88
C ALA A 182 -5.81 -31.00 -3.57
N SER A 183 -4.70 -31.69 -3.30
CA SER A 183 -4.72 -33.00 -2.65
C SER A 183 -4.85 -32.77 -1.14
N GLU A 184 -5.87 -33.38 -0.53
CA GLU A 184 -6.10 -33.33 0.91
C GLU A 184 -4.96 -34.04 1.67
N ARG A 185 -4.11 -33.26 2.35
CA ARG A 185 -3.56 -33.53 3.71
C ARG A 185 -2.34 -32.65 4.02
N ILE A 186 -2.47 -31.81 5.04
CA ILE A 186 -1.73 -31.76 6.32
C ILE A 186 -2.08 -30.41 6.97
N ARG A 187 -2.51 -30.46 8.23
CA ARG A 187 -2.78 -29.29 9.08
C ARG A 187 -1.50 -28.91 9.82
N ILE A 188 -1.13 -27.65 9.74
CA ILE A 188 -0.31 -26.90 10.70
C ILE A 188 -1.10 -25.64 11.00
#